data_AF-A0A060BYD0-F1
#
_entry.id   AF-A0A060BYD0-F1
#
_cell.length_a   1.000
_cell.length_b   1.000
_cell.length_c   1.000
_cell.angle_alpha   90.00
_cell.angle_beta   90.00
_cell.angle_gamma   90.00
#
_symmetry.space_group_name_H-M   'P 1'
#
loop_
_entity.id
_entity.type
_entity.pdbx_description
1 polymer ?
#
loop_
_entity_poly.entity_id
_entity_poly.type
_entity_poly.pdbx_seq_one_letter_code
_entity_poly.pdbx_strand_id
1 'polypeptide(L)'
;FIDQHIHGAFGSDHMDATRDALHTIVNFLPKEGTTSYLATTMTQSREAIDKSLETIVEYMEHENKPGETEILGVHLEGPFISPHHVGAQNPKYIQKPNKRKL
;
A
#
# COMPACT_ATOMS: atom_id res chain seq x y z
N PHE A 1 2.28 -4.59 -17.34
CA PHE A 1 0.95 -4.78 -16.70
C PHE A 1 0.69 -3.64 -15.74
N ILE A 2 -0.58 -3.37 -15.42
CA ILE A 2 -0.96 -2.44 -14.35
C ILE A 2 -1.58 -3.26 -13.23
N ASP A 3 -0.95 -3.28 -12.05
CA ASP A 3 -1.46 -4.01 -10.89
C ASP A 3 -2.26 -3.07 -9.97
N GLN A 4 -3.56 -3.33 -9.83
CA GLN A 4 -4.46 -2.46 -9.06
C GLN A 4 -4.51 -2.84 -7.58
N HIS A 5 -3.89 -3.96 -7.17
CA HIS A 5 -3.97 -4.48 -5.82
C HIS A 5 -2.77 -5.35 -5.46
N ILE A 6 -1.75 -4.75 -4.84
CA ILE A 6 -0.57 -5.46 -4.34
C ILE A 6 -0.10 -4.91 -2.98
N HIS A 7 0.02 -5.79 -1.99
CA HIS A 7 0.46 -5.43 -0.64
C HIS A 7 1.97 -5.27 -0.50
N GLY A 8 2.74 -6.03 -1.29
CA GLY A 8 4.18 -6.09 -1.16
C GLY A 8 4.80 -7.01 -2.20
N ALA A 9 6.12 -6.97 -2.29
CA ALA A 9 6.91 -7.80 -3.18
C ALA A 9 8.32 -7.99 -2.62
N PHE A 10 8.93 -9.14 -2.95
CA PHE A 10 10.33 -9.45 -2.64
C PHE A 10 10.73 -9.25 -1.16
N GLY A 11 9.81 -9.55 -0.24
CA GLY A 11 10.05 -9.46 1.21
C GLY A 11 9.77 -8.09 1.84
N SER A 12 9.24 -7.14 1.07
CA SER A 12 8.81 -5.82 1.57
C SER A 12 7.31 -5.61 1.39
N ASP A 13 6.69 -4.83 2.27
CA ASP A 13 5.27 -4.51 2.30
C ASP A 13 5.03 -2.99 2.39
N HIS A 14 3.96 -2.48 1.79
CA HIS A 14 3.61 -1.05 1.87
C HIS A 14 3.32 -0.59 3.30
N MET A 15 2.89 -1.50 4.17
CA MET A 15 2.66 -1.25 5.60
C MET A 15 3.96 -1.18 6.42
N ASP A 16 5.12 -1.55 5.86
CA ASP A 16 6.42 -1.30 6.51
C ASP A 16 6.68 0.22 6.65
N ALA A 17 6.08 1.03 5.78
CA ALA A 17 6.14 2.49 5.80
C ALA A 17 7.58 3.01 5.87
N THR A 18 8.43 2.49 4.98
CA THR A 18 9.81 2.93 4.77
C THR A 18 10.10 3.07 3.28
N ARG A 19 11.02 3.96 2.93
CA ARG A 19 11.46 4.15 1.54
C ARG A 19 12.16 2.91 0.99
N ASP A 20 12.95 2.24 1.83
CA ASP A 20 13.66 1.01 1.43
C ASP A 20 12.69 -0.11 1.01
N ALA A 21 11.55 -0.23 1.69
CA ALA A 21 10.49 -1.15 1.31
C ALA A 21 9.92 -0.79 -0.08
N LEU A 22 9.63 0.48 -0.32
CA LEU A 22 9.13 0.94 -1.62
C LEU A 22 10.16 0.72 -2.73
N HIS A 23 11.43 1.09 -2.51
CA HIS A 23 12.51 0.82 -3.46
C HIS A 23 12.63 -0.66 -3.80
N THR A 24 12.53 -1.53 -2.80
CA THR A 24 12.57 -2.98 -3.00
C THR A 24 11.45 -3.44 -3.94
N ILE A 25 10.23 -2.96 -3.70
CA ILE A 25 9.05 -3.31 -4.50
C ILE A 25 9.18 -2.78 -5.93
N VAL A 26 9.42 -1.47 -6.12
CA VAL A 26 9.43 -0.86 -7.46
C VAL A 26 10.57 -1.36 -8.36
N ASN A 27 11.69 -1.82 -7.77
CA ASN A 27 12.80 -2.43 -8.50
C ASN A 27 12.56 -3.90 -8.83
N PHE A 28 11.71 -4.59 -8.05
CA PHE A 28 11.42 -6.00 -8.27
C PHE A 28 10.30 -6.20 -9.30
N LEU A 29 9.21 -5.46 -9.17
CA LEU A 29 7.99 -5.63 -10.00
C LEU A 29 8.20 -5.63 -11.53
N PRO A 30 9.17 -4.90 -12.13
CA PRO A 30 9.42 -5.00 -13.56
C PRO A 30 9.85 -6.40 -14.00
N LYS A 31 10.46 -7.19 -13.10
CA LYS A 31 10.86 -8.59 -13.36
C LYS A 31 9.65 -9.52 -13.53
N GLU A 32 8.51 -9.13 -12.98
CA GLU A 32 7.22 -9.80 -13.15
C GLU A 32 6.38 -9.17 -14.29
N GLY A 33 6.93 -8.18 -15.01
CA GLY A 33 6.28 -7.48 -16.11
C GLY A 33 5.30 -6.38 -15.68
N THR A 34 5.19 -6.07 -14.38
CA THR A 34 4.39 -4.94 -13.88
C THR A 34 5.16 -3.64 -14.12
N THR A 35 4.48 -2.67 -14.71
CA THR A 35 5.07 -1.38 -15.12
C THR A 35 4.53 -0.23 -14.29
N SER A 36 3.34 -0.40 -13.72
CA SER A 36 2.74 0.56 -12.80
C SER A 36 1.77 -0.15 -11.87
N TYR A 37 1.51 0.42 -10.69
CA TYR A 37 0.63 -0.21 -9.71
C TYR A 37 0.04 0.75 -8.68
N LEU A 38 -0.95 0.27 -7.93
CA LEU A 38 -1.48 0.92 -6.72
C LEU A 38 -0.93 0.22 -5.48
N ALA A 39 -0.23 0.96 -4.63
CA ALA A 39 0.26 0.44 -3.35
C ALA A 39 -0.92 0.11 -2.44
N THR A 40 -1.06 -1.15 -2.02
CA THR A 40 -2.22 -1.57 -1.22
C THR A 40 -1.88 -1.66 0.27
N THR A 41 -2.65 -0.93 1.08
CA THR A 41 -2.57 -1.03 2.54
C THR A 41 -3.27 -2.29 3.08
N MET A 42 -3.26 -2.47 4.40
CA MET A 42 -4.10 -3.45 5.09
C MET A 42 -4.86 -2.79 6.25
N THR A 43 -5.84 -3.51 6.81
CA THR A 43 -6.55 -3.12 8.03
C THR A 43 -5.59 -3.10 9.21
N GLN A 44 -5.22 -1.88 9.62
CA GLN A 44 -4.32 -1.58 10.73
C GLN A 44 -4.87 -0.38 11.54
N SER A 45 -4.17 -0.01 12.60
CA SER A 45 -4.37 1.25 13.31
C SER A 45 -4.27 2.43 12.36
N ARG A 46 -4.93 3.53 12.72
CA ARG A 46 -4.92 4.74 11.91
C ARG A 46 -3.50 5.28 11.73
N GLU A 47 -2.70 5.26 12.79
CA GLU A 47 -1.34 5.78 12.78
C GLU A 47 -0.44 5.01 11.80
N ALA A 48 -0.60 3.69 11.69
CA ALA A 48 0.17 2.88 10.74
C ALA A 48 -0.27 3.12 9.30
N ILE A 49 -1.58 3.27 9.06
CA ILE A 49 -2.11 3.61 7.74
C ILE A 49 -1.62 5.01 7.35
N ASP A 50 -1.78 6.01 8.20
CA ASP A 50 -1.34 7.39 7.96
C ASP A 50 0.15 7.42 7.60
N LYS A 51 1.00 6.73 8.35
CA LYS A 51 2.44 6.65 8.08
C LYS A 51 2.74 5.99 6.72
N SER A 52 2.03 4.92 6.38
CA SER A 52 2.17 4.26 5.07
C SER A 52 1.78 5.21 3.94
N LEU A 53 0.64 5.89 4.07
CA LEU A 53 0.15 6.88 3.09
C LEU A 53 1.14 8.03 2.89
N GLU A 54 1.63 8.63 3.98
CA GLU A 54 2.62 9.71 3.93
C GLU A 54 3.89 9.24 3.20
N THR A 55 4.42 8.06 3.55
CA THR A 55 5.62 7.51 2.90
C THR A 55 5.40 7.27 1.40
N ILE A 56 4.24 6.74 1.01
CA ILE A 56 3.90 6.49 -0.39
C ILE A 56 3.77 7.81 -1.17
N VAL A 57 3.08 8.80 -0.60
CA VAL A 57 2.92 10.13 -1.23
C VAL A 57 4.28 10.80 -1.41
N GLU A 58 5.12 10.84 -0.38
CA GLU A 58 6.48 11.40 -0.47
C GLU A 58 7.30 10.70 -1.56
N TYR A 59 7.20 9.37 -1.67
CA TYR A 59 7.89 8.60 -2.70
C TYR A 59 7.37 8.92 -4.10
N MET A 60 6.05 9.02 -4.27
CA MET A 60 5.44 9.36 -5.56
C MET A 60 5.86 10.75 -6.06
N GLU A 61 5.96 11.73 -5.15
CA GLU A 61 6.31 13.11 -5.49
C GLU A 61 7.79 13.31 -5.82
N HIS A 62 8.67 12.46 -5.30
CA HIS A 62 10.12 12.73 -5.31
C HIS A 62 10.99 11.61 -5.90
N GLU A 63 10.51 10.36 -5.91
CA GLU A 63 11.37 9.19 -6.15
C GLU A 63 10.89 8.28 -7.30
N ASN A 64 9.63 8.39 -7.72
CA ASN A 64 9.15 7.78 -8.97
C ASN A 64 10.05 8.19 -10.15
N LYS A 65 10.61 7.22 -10.88
CA LYS A 65 11.54 7.49 -12.00
C LYS A 65 11.50 6.40 -13.08
N PRO A 66 11.93 6.71 -14.32
CA PRO A 66 12.00 5.73 -15.40
C PRO A 66 12.90 4.55 -15.07
N GLY A 67 12.52 3.35 -15.52
CA GLY A 67 13.27 2.11 -15.32
C GLY A 67 12.88 1.31 -14.07
N GLU A 68 12.04 1.88 -13.20
CA GLU A 68 11.37 1.20 -12.09
C GLU A 68 9.85 1.13 -12.38
N THR A 69 9.11 0.38 -11.55
CA THR A 69 7.64 0.39 -11.62
C THR A 69 7.09 1.68 -11.03
N GLU A 70 6.19 2.35 -11.72
CA GLU A 70 5.56 3.57 -11.24
C GLU A 70 4.49 3.29 -10.17
N ILE A 71 4.58 3.95 -9.02
CA ILE A 71 3.48 3.99 -8.06
C ILE A 71 2.47 5.04 -8.53
N LEU A 72 1.26 4.61 -8.91
CA LEU A 72 0.19 5.49 -9.42
C LEU A 72 -0.66 6.11 -8.31
N GLY A 73 -0.59 5.54 -7.10
CA GLY A 73 -1.45 5.91 -5.99
C GLY A 73 -1.58 4.77 -4.99
N VAL A 74 -2.64 4.84 -4.19
CA VAL A 74 -2.92 3.89 -3.11
C VAL A 74 -4.26 3.18 -3.34
N HIS A 75 -4.27 1.87 -3.14
CA HIS A 75 -5.49 1.10 -2.91
C HIS A 75 -5.66 0.94 -1.39
N LEU A 76 -6.62 1.64 -0.80
CA LEU A 76 -6.88 1.53 0.62
C LEU A 76 -7.76 0.30 0.94
N GLU A 77 -7.13 -0.85 1.19
CA GLU A 77 -7.86 -2.07 1.59
C GLU A 77 -8.12 -2.08 3.10
N GLY A 78 -9.36 -1.81 3.47
CA GLY A 78 -9.75 -1.60 4.87
C GLY A 78 -9.44 -0.18 5.36
N PRO A 79 -9.62 0.12 6.66
CA PRO A 79 -10.16 -0.75 7.71
C PRO A 79 -11.70 -0.81 7.74
N PHE A 80 -12.36 -0.21 6.74
CA PHE A 80 -13.82 -0.09 6.66
C PHE A 80 -14.50 -1.29 6.00
N ILE A 81 -14.20 -2.50 6.48
CA ILE A 81 -14.69 -3.77 5.93
C ILE A 81 -15.74 -4.43 6.84
N SER A 82 -16.42 -5.45 6.31
CA SER A 82 -17.38 -6.24 7.08
C SER A 82 -16.66 -7.13 8.11
N PRO A 83 -17.04 -7.10 9.40
CA PRO A 83 -16.47 -8.00 10.41
C PRO A 83 -16.83 -9.48 10.16
N HIS A 84 -17.82 -9.77 9.31
CA HIS A 84 -18.22 -11.12 8.95
C HIS A 84 -17.41 -11.71 7.78
N HIS A 85 -16.62 -10.88 7.08
CA HIS A 85 -15.81 -11.29 5.93
C HIS A 85 -14.37 -10.77 6.10
N VAL A 86 -13.79 -11.07 7.27
CA VAL A 86 -12.49 -10.50 7.68
C VAL A 86 -11.29 -11.06 6.90
N GLY A 87 -11.34 -12.31 6.44
CA GLY A 87 -10.22 -12.93 5.74
C GLY A 87 -8.92 -12.86 6.56
N ALA A 88 -7.84 -12.38 5.94
CA ALA A 88 -6.53 -12.20 6.58
C ALA A 88 -6.37 -10.86 7.32
N GLN A 89 -7.38 -9.98 7.29
CA GLN A 89 -7.33 -8.66 7.90
C GLN A 89 -7.38 -8.77 9.43
N ASN A 90 -6.72 -7.88 10.17
CA ASN A 90 -6.74 -7.95 11.63
C ASN A 90 -8.09 -7.44 12.20
N PRO A 91 -8.93 -8.31 12.82
CA PRO A 91 -10.26 -7.89 13.28
C PRO A 91 -10.23 -6.76 14.31
N LYS A 92 -9.12 -6.62 15.05
CA LYS A 92 -8.94 -5.59 16.08
C LYS A 92 -9.08 -4.17 15.52
N TYR A 93 -8.71 -3.96 14.25
CA TYR A 93 -8.68 -2.64 13.64
C TYR A 93 -9.84 -2.36 12.69
N ILE A 94 -10.76 -3.33 12.51
CA ILE A 94 -11.98 -3.11 11.73
C ILE A 94 -12.82 -2.02 12.40
N GLN A 95 -13.28 -1.07 11.59
CA GLN A 95 -14.13 0.01 12.08
C GLN A 95 -15.15 0.42 11.02
N LYS A 96 -16.21 1.13 11.43
CA LYS A 96 -17.14 1.75 10.50
C LYS A 96 -16.50 2.99 9.88
N PRO A 97 -16.81 3.30 8.60
CA PRO A 97 -16.37 4.54 7.97
C PRO A 97 -16.90 5.75 8.75
N ASN A 98 -16.06 6.77 8.89
CA ASN A 98 -16.39 8.00 9.61
C ASN A 98 -15.77 9.19 8.87
N LYS A 99 -16.55 10.23 8.57
CA LYS A 99 -16.10 11.42 7.82
C LYS A 99 -14.89 12.14 8.43
N ARG A 100 -14.65 11.98 9.74
CA ARG A 100 -13.51 12.57 10.45
C ARG A 100 -12.32 11.62 10.58
N LYS A 101 -12.48 10.35 10.21
CA LYS A 101 -11.43 9.33 10.27
C LYS A 101 -11.04 8.95 8.85
N LEU A 102 -9.84 9.38 8.49
CA LEU A 102 -8.90 9.00 7.44
C LEU A 102 -7.93 10.16 7.47
#